data_AF-A0A1Y3BG70-F1
#
_entry.id   AF-A0A1Y3BG70-F1
#
_cell.length_a   1.000
_cell.length_b   1.000
_cell.length_c   1.000
_cell.angle_alpha   90.00
_cell.angle_beta   90.00
_cell.angle_gamma   90.00
#
_symmetry.space_group_name_H-M   'P 1'
#
loop_
_entity.id
_entity.type
_entity.pdbx_description
1 polymer ?
#
loop_
_entity_poly.entity_id
_entity_poly.type
_entity_poly.pdbx_seq_one_letter_code
_entity_poly.pdbx_strand_id
1 'polypeptide(L)'
;MQILLTLMRLMFTFSIPSLLTLYLYLSIACELKRVAVETIMVTPFITNNRLIVKHREIIAKIVLLASIHFLCWFPFSVMESLNDLFPDLFRQCDFQLQTYYCTMAILILFTSMSGIAYPILYCFVSSEYRVGVRREKNLKYFY
;
A
#
# COMPACT_ATOMS: atom_id res chain seq x y z
N MET A 1 11.31 -10.52 27.60
CA MET A 1 10.30 -9.45 27.39
C MET A 1 10.45 -8.79 26.01
N GLN A 2 11.66 -8.48 25.57
CA GLN A 2 11.95 -7.83 24.28
C GLN A 2 11.42 -8.58 23.05
N ILE A 3 11.63 -9.89 22.96
CA ILE A 3 11.13 -10.74 21.85
C ILE A 3 9.61 -10.64 21.69
N LEU A 4 8.86 -10.69 22.80
CA LEU A 4 7.40 -10.59 22.78
C LEU A 4 6.95 -9.21 22.27
N LEU A 5 7.61 -8.14 22.71
CA LEU A 5 7.34 -6.78 22.25
C LEU A 5 7.64 -6.59 20.77
N THR A 6 8.76 -7.12 20.26
CA THR A 6 9.11 -7.07 18.84
C THR A 6 8.11 -7.86 17.99
N LEU A 7 7.71 -9.04 18.44
CA LEU A 7 6.67 -9.84 17.77
C LEU A 7 5.31 -9.12 17.77
N MET A 8 4.89 -8.54 18.89
CA MET A 8 3.66 -7.76 18.96
C MET A 8 3.72 -6.55 18.04
N ARG A 9 4.83 -5.80 18.03
CA ARG A 9 5.02 -4.66 17.10
C ARG A 9 4.86 -5.13 15.66
N LEU A 10 5.61 -6.15 15.24
CA LEU A 10 5.55 -6.69 13.88
C LEU A 10 4.14 -7.15 13.50
N MET A 11 3.44 -7.81 14.42
CA MET A 11 2.06 -8.26 14.19
C MET A 11 1.10 -7.09 14.01
N PHE A 12 1.13 -6.09 14.91
CA PHE A 12 0.17 -5.00 14.91
C PHE A 12 0.46 -3.90 13.89
N THR A 13 1.73 -3.64 13.56
CA THR A 13 2.10 -2.55 12.64
C THR A 13 2.24 -3.00 11.20
N PHE A 14 2.49 -4.28 10.95
CA PHE A 14 2.75 -4.79 9.60
C PHE A 14 1.87 -5.98 9.23
N SER A 15 1.95 -7.11 9.94
CA SER A 15 1.33 -8.37 9.48
C SER A 15 -0.20 -8.31 9.47
N ILE A 16 -0.83 -7.85 10.56
CA ILE A 16 -2.30 -7.77 10.65
C ILE A 16 -2.85 -6.73 9.66
N PRO A 17 -2.34 -5.48 9.63
CA PRO A 17 -2.81 -4.48 8.66
C PRO A 17 -2.63 -4.96 7.21
N SER A 18 -1.47 -5.52 6.86
CA SER A 18 -1.19 -5.96 5.49
C SER A 18 -2.11 -7.09 5.05
N LEU A 19 -2.33 -8.10 5.90
CA LEU A 19 -3.23 -9.22 5.60
C LEU A 19 -4.69 -8.76 5.49
N LEU A 20 -5.12 -7.89 6.40
CA LEU A 20 -6.47 -7.34 6.37
C LEU A 20 -6.69 -6.50 5.11
N THR A 21 -5.76 -5.61 4.77
CA THR A 21 -5.80 -4.79 3.55
C THR A 21 -5.83 -5.67 2.30
N LEU A 22 -4.98 -6.70 2.23
CA LEU A 22 -4.95 -7.64 1.12
C LEU A 22 -6.28 -8.39 0.98
N TYR A 23 -6.83 -8.90 2.09
CA TYR A 23 -8.12 -9.58 2.10
C TYR A 23 -9.24 -8.67 1.61
N LEU A 24 -9.33 -7.44 2.14
CA LEU A 24 -10.34 -6.47 1.72
C LEU A 24 -10.23 -6.14 0.23
N TYR A 25 -9.00 -5.94 -0.28
CA TYR A 25 -8.77 -5.69 -1.70
C TYR A 25 -9.14 -6.87 -2.60
N LEU A 26 -8.87 -8.10 -2.16
CA LEU A 26 -9.31 -9.31 -2.85
C LEU A 26 -10.84 -9.45 -2.84
N SER A 27 -11.50 -9.24 -1.71
CA SER A 27 -12.96 -9.26 -1.61
C SER A 27 -13.60 -8.23 -2.53
N ILE A 28 -13.09 -6.99 -2.54
CA ILE A 28 -13.55 -5.92 -3.44
C ILE A 28 -13.34 -6.35 -4.91
N ALA A 29 -12.18 -6.89 -5.26
CA ALA A 29 -11.90 -7.34 -6.62
C ALA A 29 -12.82 -8.49 -7.06
N CYS A 30 -13.10 -9.44 -6.17
CA CYS A 30 -14.03 -10.55 -6.41
C CYS A 30 -15.46 -10.05 -6.64
N GLU A 31 -15.96 -9.14 -5.79
CA GLU A 31 -17.29 -8.54 -5.96
C GLU A 31 -17.38 -7.70 -7.23
N LEU A 32 -16.36 -6.89 -7.54
CA LEU A 32 -16.29 -6.14 -8.81
C LEU A 32 -16.31 -7.07 -10.03
N LYS A 33 -15.62 -8.21 -9.97
CA LYS A 33 -15.64 -9.22 -11.04
C LYS A 33 -17.02 -9.85 -11.16
N ARG A 34 -17.67 -10.19 -10.05
CA ARG A 34 -19.02 -10.76 -10.02
C ARG A 34 -20.05 -9.80 -10.63
N VAL A 35 -20.07 -8.55 -10.17
CA VAL A 35 -20.93 -7.49 -10.71
C VAL A 35 -20.67 -7.29 -12.20
N ALA A 36 -19.41 -7.29 -12.64
CA ALA A 36 -19.09 -7.18 -14.06
C ALA A 36 -19.68 -8.34 -14.88
N VAL A 37 -19.60 -9.58 -14.39
CA VAL A 37 -20.18 -10.76 -15.06
C VAL A 37 -21.70 -10.68 -15.13
N GLU A 38 -22.37 -10.33 -14.04
CA GLU A 38 -23.83 -10.18 -14.00
C GLU A 38 -24.30 -9.05 -14.95
N THR A 39 -23.59 -7.92 -15.00
CA THR A 39 -23.94 -6.78 -15.86
C THR A 39 -23.79 -7.12 -17.36
N ILE A 40 -22.76 -7.88 -17.73
CA ILE A 40 -22.54 -8.38 -19.11
C ILE A 40 -23.70 -9.30 -19.53
N MET A 41 -24.17 -10.17 -18.63
CA MET A 41 -25.24 -11.12 -18.95
C MET A 41 -26.62 -10.45 -19.10
N VAL A 42 -26.90 -9.41 -18.30
CA VAL A 42 -28.23 -8.75 -18.30
C VAL A 42 -28.34 -7.69 -19.40
N THR A 43 -27.25 -7.06 -19.83
CA THR A 43 -27.30 -5.97 -20.83
C THR A 43 -26.16 -6.05 -21.85
N PRO A 44 -26.18 -7.01 -22.79
CA PRO A 44 -25.14 -7.14 -23.83
C PRO A 44 -25.10 -5.93 -24.78
N PHE A 45 -26.18 -5.15 -24.89
CA PHE A 45 -26.29 -4.00 -25.80
C PHE A 45 -25.88 -2.65 -25.17
N ILE A 46 -25.83 -2.56 -23.82
CA ILE A 46 -25.57 -1.32 -23.08
C ILE A 46 -24.20 -1.37 -22.36
N THR A 47 -23.63 -2.56 -22.16
CA THR A 47 -22.29 -2.75 -21.57
C THR A 47 -21.19 -2.32 -22.53
N ASN A 48 -21.06 -1.02 -22.64
CA ASN A 48 -19.98 -0.31 -23.29
C ASN A 48 -18.64 -0.91 -22.83
N ASN A 49 -17.80 -1.40 -23.75
CA ASN A 49 -16.47 -1.96 -23.48
C ASN A 49 -15.64 -1.11 -22.49
N ARG A 50 -15.88 0.21 -22.45
CA ARG A 50 -15.26 1.14 -21.49
C ARG A 50 -15.54 0.85 -20.01
N LEU A 51 -16.72 0.34 -19.65
CA LEU A 51 -17.08 0.06 -18.24
C LEU A 51 -16.36 -1.20 -17.74
N ILE A 52 -16.33 -2.24 -18.57
CA ILE A 52 -15.62 -3.50 -18.30
C ILE A 52 -14.09 -3.27 -18.22
N VAL A 53 -13.53 -2.47 -19.13
CA VAL A 53 -12.11 -2.08 -19.09
C VAL A 53 -11.79 -1.27 -17.83
N LYS A 54 -12.65 -0.33 -17.43
CA LYS A 54 -12.49 0.43 -16.19
C LYS A 54 -12.46 -0.47 -14.95
N HIS A 55 -13.30 -1.52 -14.88
CA HIS A 55 -13.27 -2.44 -13.73
C HIS A 55 -11.95 -3.20 -13.62
N ARG A 56 -11.37 -3.65 -14.74
CA ARG A 56 -10.05 -4.30 -14.76
C ARG A 56 -8.93 -3.35 -14.36
N GLU A 57 -8.96 -2.10 -14.83
CA GLU A 57 -7.98 -1.08 -14.43
C GLU A 57 -8.06 -0.76 -12.93
N ILE A 58 -9.26 -0.68 -12.36
CA ILE A 58 -9.45 -0.40 -10.93
C ILE A 58 -8.89 -1.55 -10.09
N ILE A 59 -9.20 -2.80 -10.45
CA ILE A 59 -8.66 -3.98 -9.77
C ILE A 59 -7.13 -4.01 -9.86
N ALA A 60 -6.56 -3.75 -11.04
CA ALA A 60 -5.11 -3.71 -11.24
C ALA A 60 -4.45 -2.62 -10.37
N LYS A 61 -5.06 -1.42 -10.28
CA LYS A 61 -4.57 -0.33 -9.42
C LYS A 61 -4.63 -0.69 -7.93
N ILE A 62 -5.68 -1.38 -7.49
CA ILE A 62 -5.82 -1.85 -6.11
C ILE A 62 -4.74 -2.88 -5.77
N VAL A 63 -4.52 -3.87 -6.63
CA VAL A 63 -3.47 -4.89 -6.43
C VAL A 63 -2.09 -4.24 -6.43
N LEU A 64 -1.83 -3.34 -7.37
CA LEU A 64 -0.57 -2.59 -7.44
C LEU A 64 -0.32 -1.81 -6.14
N LEU A 65 -1.34 -1.17 -5.58
CA LEU A 65 -1.24 -0.43 -4.33
C LEU A 65 -0.89 -1.35 -3.15
N ALA A 66 -1.54 -2.51 -3.06
CA ALA A 66 -1.25 -3.53 -2.06
C ALA A 66 0.20 -4.02 -2.16
N SER A 67 0.67 -4.26 -3.39
CA SER A 67 2.05 -4.69 -3.65
C SER A 67 3.07 -3.62 -3.27
N ILE A 68 2.82 -2.34 -3.61
CA ILE A 68 3.71 -1.24 -3.24
C ILE A 68 3.78 -1.11 -1.71
N HIS A 69 2.66 -1.19 -1.00
CA HIS A 69 2.64 -1.16 0.46
C HIS A 69 3.51 -2.29 1.04
N PHE A 70 3.27 -3.52 0.59
CA PHE A 70 4.01 -4.68 1.07
C PHE A 70 5.52 -4.56 0.80
N LEU A 71 5.91 -4.21 -0.43
CA LEU A 71 7.32 -4.09 -0.83
C LEU A 71 8.07 -2.97 -0.11
N CYS A 72 7.39 -1.87 0.24
CA CYS A 72 8.02 -0.77 0.97
C CYS A 72 8.13 -1.07 2.47
N TRP A 73 7.12 -1.67 3.08
CA TRP A 73 7.05 -1.84 4.53
C TRP A 73 7.68 -3.15 5.01
N PHE A 74 7.61 -4.24 4.23
CA PHE A 74 8.17 -5.53 4.62
C PHE A 74 9.67 -5.48 4.94
N PRO A 75 10.54 -4.91 4.08
CA PRO A 75 11.98 -4.95 4.34
C PRO A 75 12.36 -4.10 5.55
N PHE A 76 11.67 -2.98 5.76
CA PHE A 76 11.81 -2.12 6.93
C PHE A 76 11.44 -2.88 8.21
N SER A 77 10.25 -3.48 8.26
CA SER A 77 9.78 -4.23 9.43
C SER A 77 10.66 -5.44 9.76
N VAL A 78 11.22 -6.13 8.76
CA VAL A 78 12.16 -7.23 8.97
C VAL A 78 13.48 -6.74 9.54
N MET A 79 14.08 -5.69 8.94
CA MET A 79 15.37 -5.17 9.39
C MET A 79 15.30 -4.59 10.81
N GLU A 80 14.19 -3.94 11.15
CA GLU A 80 13.96 -3.40 12.49
C GLU A 80 13.80 -4.53 13.52
N SER A 81 13.04 -5.57 13.15
CA SER A 81 12.87 -6.75 14.01
C SER A 81 14.18 -7.49 14.24
N LEU A 82 14.99 -7.66 13.19
CA LEU A 82 16.30 -8.30 13.29
C LEU A 82 17.25 -7.54 14.22
N ASN A 83 17.24 -6.20 14.16
CA ASN A 83 18.05 -5.39 15.07
C ASN A 83 17.61 -5.53 16.53
N ASP A 84 16.31 -5.62 16.79
CA ASP A 84 15.79 -5.79 18.15
C ASP A 84 16.03 -7.20 18.72
N LEU A 85 15.97 -8.22 17.86
CA LEU A 85 16.19 -9.63 18.23
C LEU A 85 17.68 -9.96 18.38
N PHE A 86 18.53 -9.38 17.54
CA PHE A 86 19.96 -9.67 17.46
C PHE A 86 20.80 -8.37 17.37
N PRO A 87 20.82 -7.54 18.42
CA PRO A 87 21.54 -6.26 18.41
C PRO A 87 23.06 -6.44 18.23
N ASP A 88 23.61 -7.57 18.67
CA ASP A 88 25.03 -7.88 18.54
C ASP A 88 25.44 -8.23 17.11
N LEU A 89 24.49 -8.69 16.27
CA LEU A 89 24.75 -9.05 14.86
C LEU A 89 25.27 -7.86 14.05
N PHE A 90 24.83 -6.66 14.40
CA PHE A 90 25.19 -5.42 13.70
C PHE A 90 26.31 -4.65 14.40
N ARG A 91 26.66 -4.99 15.65
CA ARG A 91 27.67 -4.30 16.46
C ARG A 91 29.04 -4.98 16.48
N GLN A 92 29.13 -6.22 15.99
CA GLN A 92 30.39 -6.99 16.01
C GLN A 92 31.46 -6.46 15.03
N CYS A 93 31.08 -5.64 14.03
CA CYS A 93 32.02 -5.06 13.07
C CYS A 93 31.56 -3.66 12.63
N ASP A 94 32.44 -2.65 12.67
CA ASP A 94 32.11 -1.27 12.28
C ASP A 94 31.54 -1.16 10.85
N PHE A 95 32.05 -1.98 9.93
CA PHE A 95 31.55 -2.05 8.55
C PHE A 95 30.10 -2.54 8.48
N GLN A 96 29.72 -3.51 9.32
CA GLN A 96 28.35 -4.03 9.39
C GLN A 96 27.40 -3.00 10.02
N LEU A 97 27.89 -2.26 11.01
CA LEU A 97 27.13 -1.19 11.66
C LEU A 97 26.83 -0.03 10.69
N GLN A 98 27.83 0.41 9.91
CA GLN A 98 27.63 1.43 8.88
C GLN A 98 26.68 0.96 7.79
N THR A 99 26.83 -0.28 7.31
CA THR A 99 25.96 -0.88 6.30
C THR A 99 24.51 -0.96 6.79
N TYR A 100 24.31 -1.32 8.07
CA TYR A 100 22.99 -1.33 8.70
C TYR A 100 22.35 0.07 8.70
N TYR A 101 23.06 1.10 9.15
CA TYR A 101 22.53 2.46 9.19
C TYR A 101 22.20 3.01 7.80
N CYS A 102 23.07 2.78 6.81
CA CYS A 102 22.80 3.17 5.42
C CYS A 102 21.57 2.44 4.87
N THR A 103 21.44 1.13 5.14
CA THR A 103 20.28 0.35 4.70
C THR A 103 19.00 0.84 5.36
N MET A 104 19.03 1.12 6.66
CA MET A 104 17.88 1.68 7.38
C MET A 104 17.46 3.04 6.86
N ALA A 105 18.40 3.93 6.57
CA ALA A 105 18.09 5.24 5.98
C ALA A 105 17.36 5.09 4.63
N ILE A 106 17.80 4.16 3.78
CA ILE A 106 17.16 3.85 2.50
C ILE A 106 15.74 3.28 2.72
N LEU A 107 15.58 2.35 3.66
CA LEU A 107 14.28 1.74 3.97
C LEU A 107 13.28 2.73 4.55
N ILE A 108 13.74 3.67 5.38
CA ILE A 108 12.93 4.79 5.90
C ILE A 108 12.49 5.71 4.75
N LEU A 109 13.38 5.99 3.80
CA LEU A 109 13.04 6.79 2.63
C LEU A 109 11.94 6.11 1.79
N PHE A 110 12.08 4.80 1.54
CA PHE A 110 11.08 4.03 0.79
C PHE A 110 9.71 3.97 1.49
N THR A 111 9.69 3.69 2.79
CA THR A 111 8.42 3.70 3.56
C THR A 111 7.79 5.10 3.57
N SER A 112 8.58 6.16 3.74
CA SER A 112 8.09 7.54 3.70
C SER A 112 7.51 7.92 2.34
N MET A 113 8.17 7.53 1.25
CA MET A 113 7.68 7.76 -0.11
C MET A 113 6.38 6.98 -0.41
N SER A 114 6.21 5.80 0.19
CA SER A 114 4.95 5.06 0.08
C SER A 114 3.76 5.85 0.64
N GLY A 115 3.96 6.60 1.74
CA GLY A 115 2.94 7.47 2.33
C GLY A 115 2.43 8.55 1.37
N ILE A 116 3.33 9.11 0.57
CA ILE A 116 3.02 10.14 -0.44
C ILE A 116 2.34 9.53 -1.69
N ALA A 117 2.57 8.26 -1.97
CA ALA A 117 1.98 7.58 -3.11
C ALA A 117 0.46 7.37 -2.97
N TYR A 118 -0.08 7.19 -1.74
CA TYR A 118 -1.50 6.91 -1.53
C TYR A 118 -2.44 7.99 -2.09
N PRO A 119 -2.32 9.28 -1.74
CA PRO A 119 -3.21 10.33 -2.26
C PRO A 119 -3.12 10.49 -3.78
N ILE A 120 -1.91 10.29 -4.33
CA ILE A 120 -1.66 10.33 -5.78
C ILE A 120 -2.42 9.19 -6.47
N LEU A 121 -2.34 7.97 -5.93
CA LEU A 121 -3.08 6.82 -6.45
C LEU A 121 -4.60 7.00 -6.33
N TYR A 122 -5.11 7.55 -5.22
CA TYR A 122 -6.54 7.86 -5.09
C TYR A 122 -7.01 8.86 -6.16
N CYS A 123 -6.19 9.86 -6.51
CA CYS A 123 -6.47 10.77 -7.62
C CYS A 123 -6.53 10.04 -8.97
N PHE A 124 -5.72 8.99 -9.19
CA PHE A 124 -5.71 8.18 -10.42
C PHE A 124 -6.88 7.19 -10.51
N VAL A 125 -7.45 6.76 -9.38
CA VAL A 125 -8.56 5.82 -9.32
C VAL A 125 -9.91 6.54 -9.40
N SER A 126 -10.09 7.67 -8.70
CA SER A 126 -11.36 8.41 -8.67
C SER A 126 -11.26 9.77 -9.35
N SER A 127 -12.07 9.98 -10.39
CA SER A 127 -12.23 11.28 -11.03
C SER A 127 -12.89 12.30 -10.11
N GLU A 128 -13.80 11.86 -9.23
CA GLU A 128 -14.50 12.72 -8.28
C GLU A 128 -13.57 13.23 -7.19
N TYR A 129 -12.71 12.35 -6.65
CA TYR A 129 -11.66 12.74 -5.70
C TYR A 129 -10.71 13.79 -6.32
N ARG A 130 -10.33 13.59 -7.59
CA ARG A 130 -9.48 14.53 -8.34
C ARG A 130 -10.12 15.91 -8.51
N VAL A 131 -11.44 15.96 -8.73
CA VAL A 131 -12.21 17.22 -8.84
C VAL A 131 -12.33 17.90 -7.49
N GLY A 132 -12.59 17.13 -6.41
CA GLY A 132 -12.62 17.63 -5.04
C GLY A 132 -11.31 18.31 -4.63
N VAL A 133 -10.18 17.62 -4.82
CA VAL A 133 -8.84 18.16 -4.52
C VAL A 133 -8.52 19.42 -5.34
N ARG A 134 -8.96 19.50 -6.62
CA ARG A 134 -8.79 20.72 -7.42
C ARG A 134 -9.66 21.88 -6.95
N ARG A 135 -10.90 21.62 -6.52
CA ARG A 135 -11.78 22.67 -5.98
C ARG A 135 -11.23 23.25 -4.69
N GLU A 136 -10.72 22.41 -3.81
CA GLU A 136 -10.14 22.82 -2.53
C GLU A 136 -8.85 23.63 -2.72
N LYS A 137 -7.99 23.25 -3.69
CA LYS A 137 -6.83 24.08 -4.07
C LYS A 137 -7.23 25.44 -4.62
N ASN A 138 -8.30 25.54 -5.42
CA ASN A 138 -8.77 26.83 -5.93
C ASN A 138 -9.36 27.72 -4.81
N LEU A 139 -10.00 27.14 -3.80
CA LEU A 139 -10.52 27.90 -2.64
C LEU A 139 -9.42 28.50 -1.76
N LYS A 140 -8.23 27.88 -1.70
CA LYS A 140 -7.06 28.43 -0.98
C LYS A 140 -6.40 29.64 -1.66
N TYR A 141 -6.78 29.97 -2.89
CA TYR A 141 -6.33 31.19 -3.59
C TYR A 141 -7.37 32.32 -3.56
N PHE A 142 -8.49 32.14 -2.84
CA PHE A 142 -9.58 33.11 -2.72
C PHE A 142 -9.78 33.67 -1.30
N TYR A 143 -8.83 33.44 -0.39
CA TYR A 143 -8.75 34.06 0.93
C TYR A 143 -7.39 34.70 1.15
#